data_AF-A0A959DUF7-F1
#
_entry.id   AF-A0A959DUF7-F1
#
_cell.length_a   1.000
_cell.length_b   1.000
_cell.length_c   1.000
_cell.angle_alpha   90.00
_cell.angle_beta   90.00
_cell.angle_gamma   90.00
#
_symmetry.space_group_name_H-M   'P 1'
#
loop_
_entity.id
_entity.type
_entity.pdbx_description
1 polymer ?
#
loop_
_entity_poly.entity_id
_entity_poly.type
_entity_poly.pdbx_seq_one_letter_code
_entity_poly.pdbx_strand_id
1 'polypeptide(L)'
;LAQSGDFLKGKTKGTLASMLGDPTELNMYMKQIQNGAGGILDTLSVYFKNMDHSQGIGLTLDNLQKTISNLQLITNQLNLLLAGSNANLQATFSNLNGITDNINKKNKEIGDILSNINAFSSQLKNSSVDQAIQNGNATFITLNERMKELKSTIDGANTTINDLSGVLSKVNKGNGTLGKLVNDDDLYLNLERVSKQLDLLMQDLRLNPKRYVHVSIFGKKQKEYNLPENDPANPVLRIDTIGKN
;
A
#
# COMPACT_ATOMS: atom_id res chain seq x y z
N LEU A 1 22.79 -22.77 9.10
CA LEU A 1 23.15 -22.91 7.67
C LEU A 1 22.09 -23.80 7.03
N ALA A 2 21.50 -23.37 5.91
CA ALA A 2 20.50 -24.16 5.19
C ALA A 2 21.12 -25.46 4.66
N GLN A 3 20.36 -26.56 4.67
CA GLN A 3 20.80 -27.88 4.20
C GLN A 3 20.30 -28.18 2.77
N SER A 4 20.95 -29.13 2.10
CA SER A 4 20.57 -29.57 0.76
C SER A 4 19.12 -30.10 0.75
N GLY A 5 18.23 -29.43 0.01
CA GLY A 5 16.79 -29.69 0.01
C GLY A 5 15.94 -28.58 0.64
N ASP A 6 16.57 -27.59 1.27
CA ASP A 6 15.88 -26.38 1.72
C ASP A 6 15.51 -25.52 0.52
N PHE A 7 14.21 -25.45 0.22
CA PHE A 7 13.68 -24.46 -0.70
C PHE A 7 13.28 -23.22 0.09
N LEU A 8 13.65 -22.04 -0.42
CA LEU A 8 13.01 -20.80 0.01
C LEU A 8 11.52 -20.95 -0.30
N LYS A 9 10.65 -20.85 0.72
CA LYS A 9 9.21 -20.69 0.49
C LYS A 9 8.98 -19.34 -0.18
N GLY A 10 9.07 -19.33 -1.51
CA GLY A 10 8.66 -18.19 -2.31
C GLY A 10 7.18 -17.95 -2.07
N LYS A 11 6.83 -16.82 -1.45
CA LYS A 11 5.46 -16.32 -1.54
C LYS A 11 5.30 -15.82 -2.99
N THR A 12 4.48 -16.49 -3.79
CA THR A 12 4.01 -15.88 -5.03
C THR A 12 3.10 -14.72 -4.65
N LYS A 13 3.66 -13.52 -4.51
CA LYS A 13 2.85 -12.30 -4.46
C LYS A 13 2.12 -12.26 -5.80
N GLY A 14 0.78 -12.27 -5.79
CA GLY A 14 0.01 -12.06 -7.03
C GLY A 14 0.45 -10.76 -7.69
N THR A 15 0.34 -10.64 -9.02
CA THR A 15 0.89 -9.51 -9.79
C THR A 15 0.56 -8.14 -9.19
N LEU A 16 -0.66 -8.01 -8.63
CA LEU A 16 -1.11 -6.79 -7.97
C LEU A 16 -0.47 -6.57 -6.58
N ALA A 17 -0.30 -7.63 -5.79
CA ALA A 17 0.41 -7.57 -4.50
C ALA A 17 1.92 -7.34 -4.68
N SER A 18 2.51 -7.77 -5.80
CA SER A 18 3.88 -7.40 -6.15
C SER A 18 4.01 -5.95 -6.61
N MET A 19 2.95 -5.36 -7.18
CA MET A 19 2.93 -3.96 -7.62
C MET A 19 2.59 -2.96 -6.51
N LEU A 20 1.90 -3.39 -5.45
CA LEU A 20 1.39 -2.52 -4.37
C LEU A 20 2.03 -2.78 -3.00
N GLY A 21 3.01 -3.68 -2.93
CA GLY A 21 3.63 -4.09 -1.67
C GLY A 21 2.75 -5.03 -0.84
N ASP A 22 3.35 -5.61 0.22
CA ASP A 22 2.60 -6.41 1.19
C ASP A 22 2.10 -5.47 2.32
N PRO A 23 0.77 -5.28 2.49
CA PRO A 23 0.22 -4.42 3.53
C PRO A 23 0.51 -4.93 4.95
N THR A 24 1.20 -6.06 5.12
CA THR A 24 1.65 -6.55 6.43
C THR A 24 3.11 -6.24 6.73
N GLU A 25 3.90 -5.76 5.76
CA GLU A 25 5.33 -5.46 5.97
C GLU A 25 5.53 -4.32 7.00
N LEU A 26 4.73 -3.25 6.94
CA LEU A 26 4.81 -2.15 7.92
C LEU A 26 4.51 -2.61 9.35
N ASN A 27 3.65 -3.62 9.53
CA ASN A 27 3.35 -4.18 10.85
C ASN A 27 4.57 -4.87 11.48
N MET A 28 5.46 -5.45 10.66
CA MET A 28 6.64 -6.13 11.18
C MET A 28 7.57 -5.12 11.86
N TYR A 29 7.85 -4.00 11.21
CA TYR A 29 8.67 -2.92 11.77
C TYR A 29 8.00 -2.30 13.00
N MET A 30 6.69 -2.04 12.94
CA MET A 30 5.97 -1.47 14.08
C MET A 30 5.94 -2.42 15.29
N LYS A 31 5.89 -3.73 15.05
CA LYS A 31 5.96 -4.74 16.12
C LYS A 31 7.36 -4.81 16.74
N GLN A 32 8.42 -4.60 15.96
CA GLN A 32 9.77 -4.48 16.51
C GLN A 32 9.91 -3.26 17.42
N ILE A 33 9.40 -2.10 16.97
CA ILE A 33 9.32 -0.87 17.78
C ILE A 33 8.59 -1.15 19.10
N GLN A 34 7.41 -1.77 19.03
CA GLN A 34 6.61 -2.07 20.21
C GLN A 34 7.34 -3.01 21.18
N ASN A 35 7.95 -4.08 20.68
CA ASN A 35 8.57 -5.07 21.54
C ASN A 35 9.85 -4.54 22.20
N GLY A 36 10.69 -3.81 21.46
CA GLY A 36 11.91 -3.21 22.00
C GLY A 36 11.61 -2.02 22.91
N ALA A 37 11.02 -0.98 22.33
CA ALA A 37 10.77 0.27 23.06
C ALA A 37 9.70 0.09 24.15
N GLY A 38 8.62 -0.67 23.90
CA GLY A 38 7.53 -0.86 24.87
C GLY A 38 7.98 -1.55 26.16
N GLY A 39 8.73 -2.66 26.08
CA GLY A 39 9.21 -3.35 27.27
C GLY A 39 10.19 -2.50 28.10
N ILE A 40 10.99 -1.66 27.45
CA ILE A 40 11.87 -0.73 28.15
C ILE A 40 11.08 0.44 28.73
N LEU A 41 10.13 1.00 28.00
CA LEU A 41 9.23 2.05 28.49
C LEU A 41 8.45 1.61 29.72
N ASP A 42 7.94 0.38 29.75
CA ASP A 42 7.26 -0.19 30.93
C ASP A 42 8.22 -0.28 32.13
N THR A 43 9.46 -0.74 31.89
CA THR A 43 10.50 -0.81 32.92
C THR A 43 10.85 0.58 33.47
N LEU A 44 10.98 1.57 32.58
CA LEU A 44 11.28 2.95 32.93
C LEU A 44 10.10 3.63 33.64
N SER A 45 8.88 3.36 33.19
CA SER A 45 7.65 3.83 33.84
C SER A 45 7.57 3.32 35.27
N VAL A 46 7.94 2.05 35.52
CA VAL A 46 8.05 1.50 36.88
C VAL A 46 9.15 2.20 37.69
N TYR A 47 10.34 2.38 37.11
CA TYR A 47 11.46 3.06 37.79
C TYR A 47 11.14 4.52 38.14
N PHE A 48 10.40 5.22 37.28
CA PHE A 48 9.99 6.62 37.44
C PHE A 48 8.56 6.77 37.97
N LYS A 49 7.93 5.72 38.49
CA LYS A 49 6.53 5.71 38.93
C LYS A 49 6.20 6.79 39.97
N ASN A 50 7.17 7.14 40.82
CA ASN A 50 7.00 8.12 41.90
C ASN A 50 7.44 9.55 41.51
N MET A 51 7.88 9.78 40.26
CA MET A 51 8.14 11.13 39.78
C MET A 51 6.86 11.79 39.31
N ASP A 52 6.89 13.13 39.22
CA ASP A 52 5.84 13.87 38.56
C ASP A 52 5.91 13.64 37.05
N HIS A 53 4.86 13.05 36.46
CA HIS A 53 4.77 12.77 35.03
C HIS A 53 4.42 14.00 34.21
N SER A 54 4.05 15.12 34.86
CA SER A 54 3.73 16.35 34.15
C SER A 54 4.96 17.14 33.70
N GLN A 55 6.17 16.76 34.14
CA GLN A 55 7.40 17.47 33.81
C GLN A 55 8.60 16.52 33.61
N GLY A 56 9.68 17.05 33.04
CA GLY A 56 10.96 16.36 32.90
C GLY A 56 10.85 15.02 32.16
N ILE A 57 11.57 14.01 32.66
CA ILE A 57 11.66 12.70 32.00
C ILE A 57 10.31 11.94 31.99
N GLY A 58 9.46 12.15 33.00
CA GLY A 58 8.15 11.51 33.08
C GLY A 58 7.25 11.94 31.92
N LEU A 59 7.21 13.25 31.65
CA LEU A 59 6.49 13.81 30.50
C LEU A 59 7.09 13.33 29.17
N THR A 60 8.42 13.22 29.08
CA THR A 60 9.08 12.71 27.87
C THR A 60 8.71 11.25 27.59
N LEU A 61 8.69 10.39 28.61
CA LEU A 61 8.31 8.98 28.49
C LEU A 61 6.85 8.82 28.09
N ASP A 62 5.94 9.60 28.68
CA ASP A 62 4.52 9.60 28.32
C ASP A 62 4.30 10.07 26.87
N ASN A 63 4.93 11.18 26.47
CA ASN A 63 4.85 11.66 25.08
C ASN A 63 5.43 10.65 24.08
N LEU A 64 6.52 9.97 24.46
CA LEU A 64 7.12 8.93 23.61
C LEU A 64 6.19 7.73 23.46
N GLN A 65 5.56 7.28 24.55
CA GLN A 65 4.57 6.20 24.49
C GLN A 65 3.39 6.58 23.59
N LYS A 66 2.87 7.81 23.72
CA LYS A 66 1.83 8.35 22.83
C LYS A 66 2.26 8.38 21.37
N THR A 67 3.50 8.78 21.08
CA THR A 67 4.04 8.78 19.71
C THR A 67 4.09 7.36 19.14
N ILE A 68 4.57 6.37 19.91
CA ILE A 68 4.58 4.97 19.46
C ILE A 68 3.15 4.48 19.18
N SER A 69 2.19 4.78 20.06
CA SER A 69 0.78 4.43 19.84
C SER A 69 0.20 5.12 18.61
N ASN A 70 0.51 6.40 18.38
CA ASN A 70 0.06 7.12 17.18
C ASN A 70 0.66 6.51 15.90
N LEU A 71 1.93 6.12 15.91
CA LEU A 71 2.59 5.44 14.79
C LEU A 71 1.93 4.08 14.49
N GLN A 72 1.52 3.34 15.52
CA GLN A 72 0.75 2.09 15.36
C GLN A 72 -0.61 2.34 14.69
N LEU A 73 -1.35 3.34 15.16
CA LEU A 73 -2.65 3.70 14.60
C LEU A 73 -2.52 4.10 13.12
N ILE A 74 -1.56 4.96 12.80
CA ILE A 74 -1.31 5.39 11.42
C ILE A 74 -0.92 4.20 10.55
N THR A 75 -0.03 3.33 11.03
CA THR A 75 0.40 2.13 10.29
C THR A 75 -0.78 1.21 10.00
N ASN A 76 -1.64 0.96 10.99
CA ASN A 76 -2.84 0.16 10.81
C ASN A 76 -3.79 0.80 9.78
N GLN A 77 -3.99 2.11 9.84
CA GLN A 77 -4.82 2.83 8.87
C GLN A 77 -4.26 2.72 7.45
N LEU A 78 -2.94 2.84 7.28
CA LEU A 78 -2.28 2.67 5.98
C LEU A 78 -2.47 1.24 5.44
N ASN A 79 -2.38 0.22 6.29
CA ASN A 79 -2.60 -1.17 5.89
C ASN A 79 -4.05 -1.41 5.44
N LEU A 80 -5.03 -0.83 6.13
CA LEU A 80 -6.44 -0.89 5.72
C LEU A 80 -6.67 -0.19 4.38
N LEU A 81 -6.06 0.99 4.18
CA LEU A 81 -6.12 1.70 2.91
C LEU A 81 -5.49 0.91 1.77
N LEU A 82 -4.33 0.30 1.99
CA LEU A 82 -3.66 -0.58 1.01
C LEU A 82 -4.53 -1.79 0.66
N ALA A 83 -5.06 -2.47 1.68
CA ALA A 83 -5.93 -3.63 1.48
C ALA A 83 -7.21 -3.26 0.71
N GLY A 84 -7.86 -2.16 1.08
CA GLY A 84 -9.03 -1.64 0.36
C GLY A 84 -8.70 -1.21 -1.08
N SER A 85 -7.56 -0.57 -1.30
CA SER A 85 -7.10 -0.20 -2.66
C SER A 85 -6.86 -1.44 -3.52
N ASN A 86 -6.24 -2.48 -2.96
CA ASN A 86 -6.03 -3.76 -3.63
C ASN A 86 -7.37 -4.44 -3.99
N ALA A 87 -8.34 -4.45 -3.07
CA ALA A 87 -9.67 -5.00 -3.32
C ALA A 87 -10.41 -4.24 -4.44
N ASN A 88 -10.35 -2.90 -4.42
CA ASN A 88 -10.95 -2.08 -5.46
C ASN A 88 -10.33 -2.33 -6.84
N LEU A 89 -8.99 -2.44 -6.91
CA LEU A 89 -8.30 -2.75 -8.15
C LEU A 89 -8.66 -4.15 -8.68
N GLN A 90 -8.78 -5.15 -7.81
CA GLN A 90 -9.27 -6.48 -8.19
C GLN A 90 -10.69 -6.42 -8.75
N ALA A 91 -11.58 -5.65 -8.13
CA ALA A 91 -12.93 -5.43 -8.64
C ALA A 91 -12.91 -4.75 -10.02
N THR A 92 -12.05 -3.75 -10.23
CA THR A 92 -11.87 -3.12 -11.54
C THR A 92 -11.41 -4.12 -12.59
N PHE A 93 -10.43 -4.97 -12.29
CA PHE A 93 -9.99 -6.02 -13.22
C PHE A 93 -11.10 -7.04 -13.52
N SER A 94 -11.88 -7.43 -12.51
CA SER A 94 -13.05 -8.29 -12.71
C SER A 94 -14.08 -7.63 -13.63
N ASN A 95 -14.33 -6.34 -13.48
CA ASN A 95 -15.23 -5.58 -14.36
C ASN A 95 -14.69 -5.51 -15.79
N LEU A 96 -13.38 -5.32 -15.98
CA LEU A 96 -12.74 -5.35 -17.29
C LEU A 96 -12.86 -6.72 -17.97
N ASN A 97 -12.75 -7.81 -17.21
CA ASN A 97 -13.01 -9.15 -17.71
C ASN A 97 -14.48 -9.29 -18.16
N GLY A 98 -15.43 -8.84 -17.35
CA GLY A 98 -16.86 -8.84 -17.71
C GLY A 98 -17.18 -7.99 -18.94
N ILE A 99 -16.50 -6.86 -19.11
CA ILE A 99 -16.60 -6.02 -20.32
C ILE A 99 -16.07 -6.78 -21.55
N THR A 100 -14.92 -7.45 -21.41
CA THR A 100 -14.33 -8.27 -22.49
C THR A 100 -15.29 -9.39 -22.89
N ASP A 101 -15.91 -10.07 -21.92
CA ASP A 101 -16.93 -11.08 -22.17
C ASP A 101 -18.16 -10.52 -22.89
N ASN A 102 -18.60 -9.31 -22.52
CA ASN A 102 -19.71 -8.63 -23.19
C ASN A 102 -19.37 -8.26 -24.65
N ILE A 103 -18.14 -7.80 -24.91
CA ILE A 103 -17.66 -7.54 -26.28
C ILE A 103 -17.69 -8.84 -27.09
N ASN A 104 -17.19 -9.94 -26.53
CA ASN A 104 -17.20 -11.26 -27.19
C ASN A 104 -18.63 -11.73 -27.51
N LYS A 105 -19.57 -11.57 -26.58
CA LYS A 105 -20.99 -11.90 -26.81
C LYS A 105 -21.61 -11.04 -27.92
N LYS A 106 -21.41 -9.72 -27.87
CA LYS A 106 -21.92 -8.81 -28.91
C LYS A 106 -21.32 -9.10 -30.28
N ASN A 107 -20.03 -9.44 -30.35
CA ASN A 107 -19.38 -9.87 -31.60
C ASN A 107 -20.02 -11.14 -32.16
N LYS A 108 -20.36 -12.10 -31.29
CA LYS A 108 -21.07 -13.32 -31.72
C LYS A 108 -22.47 -13.01 -32.27
N GLU A 109 -23.25 -12.19 -31.56
CA GLU A 109 -24.58 -11.75 -32.03
C GLU A 109 -24.52 -11.07 -33.40
N ILE A 110 -23.51 -10.21 -33.62
CA ILE A 110 -23.26 -9.60 -34.93
C ILE A 110 -22.90 -10.67 -35.97
N GLY A 111 -22.04 -11.64 -35.63
CA GLY A 111 -21.70 -12.76 -36.51
C GLY A 111 -22.92 -13.60 -36.92
N ASP A 112 -23.85 -13.83 -36.00
CA ASP A 112 -25.10 -14.54 -36.27
C ASP A 112 -26.01 -13.74 -37.23
N ILE A 113 -26.09 -12.40 -37.05
CA ILE A 113 -26.81 -11.52 -37.97
C ILE A 113 -26.18 -11.51 -39.36
N LEU A 114 -24.85 -11.44 -39.45
CA LEU A 114 -24.13 -11.50 -40.73
C LEU A 114 -24.36 -12.84 -41.44
N SER A 115 -24.45 -13.94 -40.68
CA SER A 115 -24.80 -15.26 -41.23
C SER A 115 -26.25 -15.29 -41.76
N ASN A 116 -27.18 -14.65 -41.05
CA ASN A 116 -28.56 -14.50 -41.52
C ASN A 116 -28.66 -13.68 -42.81
N ILE A 117 -27.81 -12.66 -43.01
CA ILE A 117 -27.74 -11.91 -44.26
C ILE A 117 -27.32 -12.82 -45.44
N ASN A 118 -26.37 -13.73 -45.23
CA ASN A 118 -25.95 -14.69 -46.26
C ASN A 118 -27.08 -15.67 -46.63
N ALA A 119 -27.83 -16.16 -45.62
CA ALA A 119 -28.99 -17.01 -45.83
C ALA A 119 -30.13 -16.26 -46.55
N PHE A 120 -30.38 -15.01 -46.16
CA PHE A 120 -31.34 -14.12 -46.81
C PHE A 120 -31.01 -13.89 -48.29
N SER A 121 -29.73 -13.65 -48.62
CA SER A 121 -29.27 -13.53 -50.01
C SER A 121 -29.60 -14.78 -50.84
N SER A 122 -29.53 -15.96 -50.22
CA SER A 122 -29.92 -17.22 -50.86
C SER A 122 -31.45 -17.37 -50.99
N GLN A 123 -32.23 -16.88 -50.02
CA GLN A 123 -33.70 -16.88 -50.05
C GLN A 123 -34.29 -15.89 -51.06
N LEU A 124 -33.60 -14.76 -51.31
CA LEU A 124 -33.95 -13.77 -52.33
C LEU A 124 -34.11 -14.40 -53.73
N LYS A 125 -33.41 -15.49 -54.00
CA LYS A 125 -33.53 -16.26 -55.25
C LYS A 125 -34.89 -16.97 -55.40
N ASN A 126 -35.58 -17.22 -54.29
CA ASN A 126 -36.74 -18.11 -54.18
C ASN A 126 -38.00 -17.46 -53.57
N SER A 127 -37.96 -16.18 -53.15
CA SER A 127 -39.07 -15.46 -52.48
C SER A 127 -39.61 -14.28 -53.31
N SER A 128 -40.80 -13.78 -52.96
CA SER A 128 -41.33 -12.54 -53.54
C SER A 128 -40.46 -11.34 -53.16
N VAL A 129 -40.28 -10.42 -54.11
CA VAL A 129 -39.37 -9.26 -53.96
C VAL A 129 -39.75 -8.39 -52.76
N ASP A 130 -41.04 -8.19 -52.50
CA ASP A 130 -41.52 -7.32 -51.41
C ASP A 130 -41.21 -7.88 -50.02
N GLN A 131 -41.45 -9.17 -49.80
CA GLN A 131 -41.14 -9.83 -48.51
C GLN A 131 -39.63 -9.88 -48.30
N ALA A 132 -38.86 -10.08 -49.36
CA ALA A 132 -37.42 -10.06 -49.27
C ALA A 132 -36.91 -8.68 -48.81
N ILE A 133 -37.37 -7.60 -49.46
CA ILE A 133 -36.97 -6.23 -49.08
C ILE A 133 -37.30 -5.93 -47.62
N GLN A 134 -38.48 -6.32 -47.13
CA GLN A 134 -38.87 -6.10 -45.73
C GLN A 134 -37.95 -6.84 -44.74
N ASN A 135 -37.66 -8.12 -45.00
CA ASN A 135 -36.78 -8.92 -44.16
C ASN A 135 -35.33 -8.40 -44.17
N GLY A 136 -34.84 -7.97 -45.34
CA GLY A 136 -33.52 -7.34 -45.49
C GLY A 136 -33.42 -6.05 -44.68
N ASN A 137 -34.43 -5.17 -44.76
CA ASN A 137 -34.47 -3.93 -43.98
C ASN A 137 -34.48 -4.20 -42.47
N ALA A 138 -35.29 -5.15 -42.00
CA ALA A 138 -35.34 -5.52 -40.58
C ALA A 138 -33.98 -6.05 -40.08
N THR A 139 -33.31 -6.86 -40.91
CA THR A 139 -31.96 -7.39 -40.61
C THR A 139 -30.93 -6.27 -40.53
N PHE A 140 -30.96 -5.32 -41.48
CA PHE A 140 -30.05 -4.17 -41.50
C PHE A 140 -30.25 -3.24 -40.29
N ILE A 141 -31.50 -2.94 -39.94
CA ILE A 141 -31.83 -2.15 -38.75
C ILE A 141 -31.28 -2.85 -37.50
N THR A 142 -31.51 -4.15 -37.37
CA THR A 142 -31.02 -4.94 -36.23
C THR A 142 -29.49 -4.92 -36.15
N LEU A 143 -28.81 -5.10 -37.28
CA LEU A 143 -27.34 -5.02 -37.35
C LEU A 143 -26.83 -3.65 -36.90
N ASN A 144 -27.45 -2.58 -37.40
CA ASN A 144 -27.05 -1.21 -37.08
C ASN A 144 -27.19 -0.91 -35.57
N GLU A 145 -28.30 -1.33 -34.95
CA GLU A 145 -28.49 -1.17 -33.51
C GLU A 145 -27.48 -1.99 -32.68
N ARG A 146 -27.18 -3.25 -33.07
CA ARG A 146 -26.16 -4.06 -32.38
C ARG A 146 -24.76 -3.48 -32.51
N MET A 147 -24.41 -2.96 -33.68
CA MET A 147 -23.13 -2.27 -33.91
C MET A 147 -23.01 -1.01 -33.05
N LYS A 148 -24.11 -0.25 -32.90
CA LYS A 148 -24.16 0.94 -32.03
C LYS A 148 -23.98 0.57 -30.55
N GLU A 149 -24.64 -0.49 -30.09
CA GLU A 149 -24.46 -1.00 -28.72
C GLU A 149 -23.02 -1.50 -28.47
N LEU A 150 -22.43 -2.21 -29.44
CA LEU A 150 -21.04 -2.66 -29.36
C LEU A 150 -20.10 -1.46 -29.27
N LYS A 151 -20.27 -0.45 -30.12
CA LYS A 151 -19.48 0.78 -30.07
C LYS A 151 -19.58 1.44 -28.69
N SER A 152 -20.79 1.59 -28.14
CA SER A 152 -20.97 2.16 -26.80
C SER A 152 -20.26 1.35 -25.71
N THR A 153 -20.26 0.02 -25.83
CA THR A 153 -19.57 -0.88 -24.88
C THR A 153 -18.05 -0.67 -24.97
N ILE A 154 -17.50 -0.60 -26.18
CA ILE A 154 -16.08 -0.35 -26.44
C ILE A 154 -15.66 1.04 -25.92
N ASP A 155 -16.47 2.07 -26.16
CA ASP A 155 -16.17 3.43 -25.70
C ASP A 155 -16.13 3.49 -24.15
N GLY A 156 -17.06 2.81 -23.47
CA GLY A 156 -17.05 2.68 -22.01
C GLY A 156 -15.86 1.86 -21.48
N ALA A 157 -15.48 0.79 -22.18
CA ALA A 157 -14.29 0.00 -21.88
C ALA A 157 -13.02 0.84 -21.96
N ASN A 158 -12.85 1.59 -23.05
CA ASN A 158 -11.71 2.47 -23.28
C ASN A 158 -11.59 3.53 -22.18
N THR A 159 -12.71 4.12 -21.77
CA THR A 159 -12.73 5.09 -20.67
C THR A 159 -12.24 4.46 -19.37
N THR A 160 -12.77 3.29 -19.01
CA THR A 160 -12.37 2.56 -17.79
C THR A 160 -10.89 2.19 -17.80
N ILE A 161 -10.38 1.70 -18.94
CA ILE A 161 -8.97 1.33 -19.10
C ILE A 161 -8.07 2.56 -18.99
N ASN A 162 -8.48 3.69 -19.58
CA ASN A 162 -7.71 4.93 -19.51
C ASN A 162 -7.65 5.48 -18.08
N ASP A 163 -8.77 5.48 -17.35
CA ASP A 163 -8.83 5.91 -15.96
C ASP A 163 -7.96 5.02 -15.07
N LEU A 164 -8.06 3.70 -15.22
CA LEU A 164 -7.22 2.74 -14.50
C LEU A 164 -5.74 2.94 -14.80
N SER A 165 -5.38 3.09 -16.08
CA SER A 165 -4.01 3.36 -16.52
C SER A 165 -3.47 4.65 -15.90
N GLY A 166 -4.30 5.71 -15.84
CA GLY A 166 -3.95 6.97 -15.19
C GLY A 166 -3.67 6.82 -13.70
N VAL A 167 -4.48 6.05 -12.98
CA VAL A 167 -4.27 5.75 -11.56
C VAL A 167 -3.00 4.93 -11.35
N LEU A 168 -2.83 3.83 -12.09
CA LEU A 168 -1.64 2.97 -11.98
C LEU A 168 -0.35 3.72 -12.34
N SER A 169 -0.40 4.62 -13.33
CA SER A 169 0.72 5.48 -13.70
C SER A 169 1.10 6.44 -12.57
N LYS A 170 0.12 7.03 -11.87
CA LYS A 170 0.38 7.87 -10.69
C LYS A 170 1.01 7.06 -9.57
N VAL A 171 0.49 5.87 -9.26
CA VAL A 171 1.04 4.98 -8.24
C VAL A 171 2.47 4.59 -8.59
N ASN A 172 2.74 4.11 -9.80
CA ASN A 172 4.07 3.70 -10.24
C ASN A 172 5.11 4.84 -10.27
N LYS A 173 4.66 6.08 -10.44
CA LYS A 173 5.53 7.27 -10.36
C LYS A 173 5.74 7.79 -8.93
N GLY A 174 5.24 7.09 -7.92
CA GLY A 174 5.33 7.56 -6.53
C GLY A 174 4.41 8.74 -6.19
N ASN A 175 3.41 9.04 -7.02
CA ASN A 175 2.53 10.19 -6.80
C ASN A 175 1.42 9.86 -5.79
N GLY A 176 1.15 10.81 -4.89
CA GLY A 176 0.17 10.66 -3.81
C GLY A 176 0.64 9.71 -2.70
N THR A 177 -0.14 9.60 -1.63
CA THR A 177 0.25 8.82 -0.44
C THR A 177 0.45 7.33 -0.75
N LEU A 178 -0.44 6.73 -1.55
CA LEU A 178 -0.32 5.33 -1.96
C LEU A 178 0.91 5.11 -2.86
N GLY A 179 1.14 5.99 -3.84
CA GLY A 179 2.32 5.90 -4.70
C GLY A 179 3.61 5.99 -3.91
N LYS A 180 3.72 6.95 -2.99
CA LYS A 180 4.88 7.06 -2.09
C LYS A 180 5.05 5.78 -1.27
N LEU A 181 4.02 5.34 -0.58
CA LEU A 181 4.08 4.14 0.27
C LEU A 181 4.56 2.87 -0.44
N VAL A 182 4.18 2.72 -1.72
CA VAL A 182 4.50 1.55 -2.55
C VAL A 182 5.92 1.61 -3.11
N ASN A 183 6.46 2.80 -3.39
CA ASN A 183 7.73 2.96 -4.10
C ASN A 183 8.87 3.53 -3.23
N ASP A 184 8.59 3.85 -1.97
CA ASP A 184 9.54 4.51 -1.07
C ASP A 184 10.20 3.47 -0.16
N ASP A 185 11.33 2.92 -0.63
CA ASP A 185 12.20 2.05 0.18
C ASP A 185 12.77 2.80 1.39
N ASP A 186 13.00 4.11 1.27
CA ASP A 186 13.52 4.93 2.36
C ASP A 186 12.54 4.96 3.53
N LEU A 187 11.23 4.91 3.31
CA LEU A 187 10.25 4.83 4.40
C LEU A 187 10.46 3.59 5.27
N TYR A 188 10.66 2.42 4.66
CA TYR A 188 10.90 1.16 5.38
C TYR A 188 12.24 1.19 6.12
N LEU A 189 13.29 1.64 5.44
CA LEU A 189 14.62 1.79 6.03
C LEU A 189 14.64 2.83 7.17
N ASN A 190 13.88 3.92 7.02
CA ASN A 190 13.74 4.95 8.04
C ASN A 190 12.96 4.42 9.24
N LEU A 191 11.90 3.65 9.04
CA LEU A 191 11.14 3.06 10.14
C LEU A 191 11.99 2.03 10.91
N GLU A 192 12.78 1.22 10.20
CA GLU A 192 13.77 0.31 10.81
C GLU A 192 14.83 1.09 11.60
N ARG A 193 15.40 2.15 11.01
CA ARG A 193 16.41 2.99 11.65
C ARG A 193 15.87 3.69 12.89
N VAL A 194 14.67 4.27 12.82
CA VAL A 194 13.98 4.88 13.96
C VAL A 194 13.72 3.83 15.03
N SER A 195 13.29 2.62 14.66
CA SER A 195 13.10 1.51 15.60
C SER A 195 14.39 1.20 16.36
N LYS A 196 15.50 1.09 15.65
CA LYS A 196 16.82 0.80 16.23
C LYS A 196 17.32 1.94 17.12
N GLN A 197 17.16 3.18 16.67
CA GLN A 197 17.54 4.37 17.45
C GLN A 197 16.74 4.46 18.75
N LEU A 198 15.44 4.21 18.67
CA LEU A 198 14.57 4.22 19.82
C LEU A 198 14.94 3.11 20.81
N ASP A 199 15.20 1.89 20.33
CA ASP A 199 15.65 0.78 21.17
C ASP A 199 16.96 1.12 21.92
N LEU A 200 17.94 1.69 21.22
CA LEU A 200 19.21 2.14 21.82
C LEU A 200 19.01 3.24 22.85
N LEU A 201 18.21 4.27 22.55
CA LEU A 201 17.91 5.36 23.46
C LEU A 201 17.21 4.85 24.72
N MET A 202 16.22 3.97 24.55
CA MET A 202 15.49 3.37 25.64
C MET A 202 16.42 2.49 26.49
N GLN A 203 17.29 1.71 25.86
CA GLN A 203 18.26 0.88 26.55
C GLN A 203 19.25 1.70 27.39
N ASP A 204 19.78 2.80 26.83
CA ASP A 204 20.68 3.69 27.57
C ASP A 204 19.96 4.36 28.74
N LEU A 205 18.73 4.83 28.54
CA LEU A 205 17.92 5.40 29.61
C LEU A 205 17.67 4.40 30.74
N ARG A 206 17.46 3.11 30.41
CA ARG A 206 17.30 2.02 31.38
C ARG A 206 18.59 1.72 32.15
N LEU A 207 19.73 1.71 31.47
CA LEU A 207 21.03 1.39 32.09
C LEU A 207 21.62 2.57 32.86
N ASN A 208 21.35 3.80 32.43
CA ASN A 208 21.94 5.03 32.95
C ASN A 208 20.90 6.08 33.38
N PRO A 209 19.87 5.75 34.19
CA PRO A 209 18.75 6.65 34.48
C PRO A 209 19.17 7.96 35.19
N LYS A 210 20.28 7.94 35.94
CA LYS A 210 20.83 9.12 36.62
C LYS A 210 21.36 10.20 35.66
N ARG A 211 21.67 9.87 34.41
CA ARG A 211 22.06 10.87 33.38
C ARG A 211 20.91 11.80 33.02
N TYR A 212 19.68 11.31 33.17
CA TYR A 212 18.47 11.98 32.69
C TYR A 212 17.57 12.48 33.82
N VAL A 213 17.81 12.03 35.04
CA VAL A 213 17.12 12.51 36.24
C VAL A 213 18.12 13.09 37.22
N HIS A 214 18.01 14.41 37.39
CA HIS A 214 18.74 15.16 38.41
C HIS A 214 17.79 15.51 39.55
N VAL A 215 17.90 14.78 40.66
CA VAL A 215 17.19 15.13 41.90
C VAL A 215 18.05 16.14 42.65
N SER A 216 17.76 17.44 42.48
CA SER A 216 18.38 18.51 43.28
C SER A 216 17.78 18.50 44.68
N ILE A 217 18.32 17.66 45.56
CA ILE A 217 17.86 17.58 46.94
C ILE A 217 18.46 18.67 47.83
N PHE A 218 19.61 19.26 47.48
CA PHE A 218 20.21 20.38 48.23
C PHE A 218 21.10 21.20 47.29
N GLY A 219 21.08 22.53 47.38
CA GLY A 219 21.66 23.52 46.45
C GLY A 219 23.17 23.49 46.16
N LYS A 220 23.75 22.33 45.84
CA LYS A 220 25.10 22.19 45.28
C LYS A 220 25.06 22.45 43.77
N LYS A 221 25.98 23.26 43.27
CA LYS A 221 26.16 23.49 41.83
C LYS A 221 26.49 22.17 41.11
N GLN A 222 25.88 21.99 39.94
CA GLN A 222 25.95 20.76 39.14
C GLN A 222 27.39 20.48 38.68
N LYS A 223 27.75 19.18 38.62
CA LYS A 223 28.91 18.72 37.85
C LYS A 223 28.52 18.67 36.39
N GLU A 224 29.37 19.22 35.53
CA GLU A 224 29.22 19.20 34.08
C GLU A 224 29.29 17.75 33.57
N TYR A 225 28.40 17.38 32.64
CA TYR A 225 28.35 16.05 32.07
C TYR A 225 29.40 15.92 30.95
N ASN A 226 30.30 14.95 31.06
CA ASN A 226 31.30 14.67 30.04
C ASN A 226 30.84 13.50 29.15
N LEU A 227 30.85 13.71 27.83
CA LEU A 227 30.55 12.68 26.83
C LEU A 227 31.59 11.54 26.92
N PRO A 228 31.16 10.26 27.01
CA PRO A 228 32.08 9.13 27.00
C PRO A 228 32.73 8.94 25.63
N GLU A 229 33.98 8.51 25.61
CA GLU A 229 34.78 8.30 24.39
C GLU A 229 34.14 7.29 23.43
N ASN A 230 33.49 6.26 23.98
CA ASN A 230 32.73 5.25 23.25
C ASN A 230 31.22 5.41 23.50
N ASP A 231 30.64 6.52 23.06
CA ASP A 231 29.19 6.72 23.10
C ASP A 231 28.51 5.79 22.07
N PRO A 232 27.66 4.82 22.49
CA PRO A 232 26.94 3.95 21.57
C PRO A 232 25.98 4.69 20.62
N ALA A 233 25.67 5.97 20.87
CA ALA A 233 24.93 6.84 19.94
C ALA A 233 25.81 7.50 18.86
N ASN A 234 27.15 7.54 19.04
CA ASN A 234 28.09 8.21 18.14
C ASN A 234 28.14 7.63 16.70
N PRO A 235 28.07 6.29 16.48
CA PRO A 235 28.04 5.73 15.12
C PRO A 235 26.82 6.17 14.30
N VAL A 236 25.73 6.55 14.98
CA VAL A 236 24.44 6.83 14.36
C VAL A 236 24.31 8.31 13.93
N LEU A 237 24.94 9.23 14.67
CA LEU A 237 24.94 10.67 14.36
C LEU A 237 25.82 11.05 13.15
N ARG A 238 26.73 10.17 12.72
CA ARG A 238 27.62 10.42 11.58
C ARG A 238 27.01 10.08 10.21
N ILE A 239 25.92 9.32 10.17
CA ILE A 239 25.34 8.84 8.90
C ILE A 239 24.72 9.98 8.07
N ASP A 240 24.34 11.10 8.70
CA ASP A 240 23.77 12.27 8.04
C ASP A 240 24.77 13.06 7.16
N THR A 241 26.05 12.65 7.12
CA THR A 241 27.09 13.27 6.25
C THR A 241 27.41 12.50 4.98
N ILE A 242 26.84 11.30 4.78
CA ILE A 242 27.06 10.50 3.57
C ILE A 242 25.84 10.65 2.65
N GLY A 243 25.75 11.80 1.98
CA GLY A 243 24.63 12.09 1.05
C GLY A 243 24.64 13.48 0.43
N LYS A 244 25.70 14.27 0.62
CA LYS A 244 25.93 15.50 -0.14
C LYS A 244 27.23 15.34 -0.93
N ASN A 245 27.12 14.79 -2.13
CA ASN A 245 27.98 15.04 -3.29
C ASN A 245 27.20 14.68 -4.55
#